data_AF-A0A8B8B1Y1-F1
#
_entry.id   AF-A0A8B8B1Y1-F1
#
_cell.length_a   1.000
_cell.length_b   1.000
_cell.length_c   1.000
_cell.angle_alpha   90.00
_cell.angle_beta   90.00
_cell.angle_gamma   90.00
#
_symmetry.space_group_name_H-M   'P 1'
#
loop_
_entity.id
_entity.type
_entity.pdbx_description
1 polymer ?
#
loop_
_entity_poly.entity_id
_entity_poly.type
_entity_poly.pdbx_seq_one_letter_code
_entity_poly.pdbx_strand_id
1 'polypeptide(L)'
;MNLEVYVFICFLSVTYGSALPVSCNPGFYGDDCKIPCPVNCLEHVCDVIGGTCGNCSHGWTGDFCDIPCPTGTYGINCALACVGHCTGGCNHVTGKCDNGCDEGWYNDSCNIPCPKGQYGLGCKFECGWCRDGMACHHATGRCMNDCEPGYTGDNCKKECPNGSYGEKCQKSCGKDAKCNRVTGECCGSTELAKLLKEKDEDLDYWKTVSIVLAVVFTILFVVLGISAYCKWSWC
;
A
#
# COMPACT_ATOMS: atom_id res chain seq x y z
N MET A 1 19.39 17.53 93.78
CA MET A 1 19.07 16.99 92.43
C MET A 1 17.70 16.34 92.55
N ASN A 2 16.67 17.03 92.05
CA ASN A 2 15.27 16.85 92.46
C ASN A 2 14.57 15.70 91.71
N LEU A 3 13.73 14.96 92.44
CA LEU A 3 12.86 13.87 91.96
C LEU A 3 11.99 14.28 90.76
N GLU A 4 11.64 15.57 90.67
CA GLU A 4 10.91 16.23 89.57
C GLU A 4 11.60 16.09 88.20
N VAL A 5 12.94 16.07 88.16
CA VAL A 5 13.71 15.96 86.91
C VAL A 5 13.65 14.53 86.36
N TYR A 6 13.57 13.52 87.24
CA TYR A 6 13.51 12.11 86.83
C TYR A 6 12.17 11.75 86.18
N VAL A 7 11.09 12.36 86.67
CA VAL A 7 9.73 12.18 86.12
C VAL A 7 9.63 12.78 84.71
N PHE A 8 10.18 13.99 84.48
CA PHE A 8 10.20 14.63 83.16
C PHE A 8 11.00 13.83 82.11
N ILE A 9 12.12 13.21 82.50
CA ILE A 9 12.93 12.39 81.60
C ILE A 9 12.21 11.07 81.28
N CYS A 10 11.48 10.47 82.23
CA CYS A 10 10.64 9.29 81.97
C CYS A 10 9.48 9.57 81.01
N PHE A 11 8.87 10.76 81.04
CA PHE A 11 7.81 11.11 80.08
C PHE A 11 8.35 11.31 78.66
N LEU A 12 9.56 11.86 78.50
CA LEU A 12 10.19 12.02 77.18
C LEU A 12 10.62 10.68 76.56
N SER A 13 10.96 9.66 77.35
CA SER A 13 11.22 8.31 76.81
C SER A 13 9.95 7.53 76.44
N VAL A 14 8.77 7.95 76.91
CA VAL A 14 7.47 7.35 76.53
C VAL A 14 6.89 7.99 75.27
N THR A 15 7.26 9.25 74.96
CA THR A 15 6.82 9.93 73.71
C THR A 15 7.66 9.59 72.49
N TYR A 16 8.90 9.13 72.69
CA TYR A 16 9.72 8.55 71.63
C TYR A 16 9.69 7.02 71.76
N GLY A 17 8.49 6.45 71.67
CA GLY A 17 8.37 5.05 71.27
C GLY A 17 9.15 4.91 69.96
N SER A 18 10.27 4.20 70.02
CA SER A 18 11.02 3.82 68.83
C SER A 18 10.04 3.12 67.90
N ALA A 19 9.61 3.80 66.83
CA ALA A 19 8.95 3.16 65.73
C ALA A 19 9.96 2.15 65.19
N LEU A 20 9.86 0.90 65.65
CA LEU A 20 10.52 -0.21 65.00
C LEU A 20 10.13 -0.11 63.52
N PRO A 21 11.08 -0.23 62.58
CA PRO A 21 10.73 -0.25 61.17
C PRO A 21 9.67 -1.33 60.98
N VAL A 22 8.50 -0.94 60.48
CA VAL A 22 7.39 -1.87 60.20
C VAL A 22 7.94 -2.94 59.25
N SER A 23 8.10 -4.16 59.75
CA SER A 23 8.69 -5.27 59.00
C SER A 23 7.57 -6.24 58.64
N CYS A 24 6.98 -6.03 57.46
CA CYS A 24 5.97 -6.94 56.92
C CYS A 24 6.61 -8.12 56.18
N ASN A 25 5.84 -9.21 56.04
CA ASN A 25 6.19 -10.26 55.09
C ASN A 25 6.09 -9.72 53.65
N PRO A 26 6.93 -10.22 52.71
CA PRO A 26 6.85 -9.80 51.31
C PRO A 26 5.44 -9.95 50.74
N GLY A 27 4.98 -8.93 50.02
CA GLY A 27 3.64 -8.89 49.42
C GLY A 27 2.53 -8.35 50.31
N PHE A 28 2.84 -7.84 51.51
CA PHE A 28 1.86 -7.18 52.39
C PHE A 28 2.37 -5.83 52.91
N TYR A 29 1.45 -4.90 53.17
CA TYR A 29 1.72 -3.56 53.69
C TYR A 29 0.67 -3.11 54.72
N GLY A 30 0.92 -1.94 55.30
CA GLY A 30 0.10 -1.26 56.32
C GLY A 30 0.56 -1.57 57.74
N ASP A 31 0.03 -0.82 58.71
CA ASP A 31 0.45 -0.89 60.12
C ASP A 31 0.32 -2.30 60.73
N ASP A 32 -0.63 -3.09 60.22
CA ASP A 32 -0.94 -4.47 60.64
C ASP A 32 -0.40 -5.56 59.68
N CYS A 33 0.25 -5.18 58.56
CA CYS A 33 0.71 -6.10 57.51
C CYS A 33 -0.37 -7.07 56.97
N LYS A 34 -1.64 -6.65 56.96
CA LYS A 34 -2.78 -7.46 56.48
C LYS A 34 -3.22 -7.11 55.06
N ILE A 35 -2.74 -6.01 54.51
CA ILE A 35 -3.19 -5.52 53.21
C ILE A 35 -2.23 -6.07 52.15
N PRO A 36 -2.68 -6.85 51.15
CA PRO A 36 -1.80 -7.35 50.11
C PRO A 36 -1.34 -6.20 49.20
N CYS A 37 -0.08 -6.23 48.78
CA CYS A 37 0.46 -5.30 47.79
C CYS A 37 -0.38 -5.32 46.50
N PRO A 38 -0.47 -4.20 45.77
CA PRO A 38 -1.13 -4.16 44.47
C PRO A 38 -0.63 -5.26 43.53
N VAL A 39 -1.56 -5.89 42.81
CA VAL A 39 -1.29 -7.08 41.97
C VAL A 39 -0.27 -6.79 40.88
N ASN A 40 -0.27 -5.56 40.35
CA ASN A 40 0.61 -5.16 39.26
C ASN A 40 1.91 -4.50 39.73
N CYS A 41 2.22 -4.45 41.04
CA CYS A 41 3.60 -4.13 41.44
C CYS A 41 4.54 -5.20 40.87
N LEU A 42 5.72 -4.80 40.42
CA LEU A 42 6.75 -5.72 39.96
C LEU A 42 7.14 -6.67 41.10
N GLU A 43 7.06 -7.98 40.87
CA GLU A 43 7.32 -9.03 41.86
C GLU A 43 6.48 -8.91 43.15
N HIS A 44 5.33 -8.22 43.11
CA HIS A 44 4.49 -7.93 44.27
C HIS A 44 5.21 -7.15 45.38
N VAL A 45 6.23 -6.37 45.04
CA VAL A 45 6.98 -5.52 45.99
C VAL A 45 6.36 -4.13 46.05
N CYS A 46 5.92 -3.74 47.24
CA CYS A 46 5.38 -2.41 47.53
C CYS A 46 5.97 -1.83 48.82
N ASP A 47 5.86 -0.52 48.99
CA ASP A 47 6.21 0.15 50.23
C ASP A 47 5.38 -0.40 51.39
N VAL A 48 6.05 -0.80 52.48
CA VAL A 48 5.40 -1.49 53.60
C VAL A 48 4.48 -0.59 54.43
N ILE A 49 4.58 0.73 54.28
CA ILE A 49 3.75 1.71 55.00
C ILE A 49 2.56 2.12 54.12
N GLY A 50 2.86 2.65 52.93
CA GLY A 50 1.89 3.28 52.03
C GLY A 50 1.39 2.39 50.90
N GLY A 51 1.98 1.21 50.67
CA GLY A 51 1.55 0.29 49.62
C GLY A 51 1.91 0.72 48.20
N THR A 52 2.68 1.79 48.03
CA THR A 52 3.09 2.31 46.72
C THR A 52 4.13 1.40 46.08
N CYS A 53 4.00 1.14 44.78
CA CYS A 53 4.95 0.32 44.04
C CYS A 53 6.14 1.18 43.57
N GLY A 54 7.37 0.69 43.73
CA GLY A 54 8.55 1.33 43.13
C GLY A 54 8.69 1.09 41.62
N ASN A 55 8.19 -0.05 41.15
CA ASN A 55 8.08 -0.39 39.73
C ASN A 55 6.78 -1.17 39.49
N CYS A 56 6.17 -0.90 38.35
CA CYS A 56 5.00 -1.58 37.85
C CYS A 56 5.36 -2.68 36.87
N SER A 57 4.59 -3.76 36.93
CA SER A 57 4.61 -4.85 35.96
C SER A 57 4.26 -4.35 34.55
N HIS A 58 4.51 -5.21 33.57
CA HIS A 58 4.28 -4.88 32.16
C HIS A 58 2.86 -4.36 31.90
N GLY A 59 2.77 -3.18 31.30
CA GLY A 59 1.50 -2.59 30.88
C GLY A 59 0.76 -1.79 31.94
N TRP A 60 1.39 -1.52 33.08
CA TRP A 60 0.80 -0.76 34.18
C TRP A 60 1.71 0.39 34.63
N THR A 61 1.08 1.41 35.21
CA THR A 61 1.71 2.61 35.76
C THR A 61 0.86 3.21 36.88
N GLY A 62 1.33 4.31 37.47
CA GLY A 62 0.75 4.95 38.64
C GLY A 62 1.34 4.42 39.95
N ASP A 63 1.10 5.14 41.05
CA ASP A 63 1.71 4.86 42.35
C ASP A 63 1.33 3.47 42.90
N PHE A 64 0.17 2.93 42.49
CA PHE A 64 -0.33 1.60 42.87
C PHE A 64 -0.40 0.63 41.68
N CYS A 65 0.16 0.99 40.52
CA CYS A 65 0.14 0.18 39.30
C CYS A 65 -1.27 -0.25 38.85
N ASP A 66 -2.27 0.59 39.08
CA ASP A 66 -3.68 0.37 38.77
C ASP A 66 -4.12 1.08 37.47
N ILE A 67 -3.22 1.81 36.82
CA ILE A 67 -3.47 2.52 35.57
C ILE A 67 -2.83 1.74 34.41
N PRO A 68 -3.58 1.36 33.38
CA PRO A 68 -2.99 0.74 32.20
C PRO A 68 -2.12 1.74 31.44
N CYS A 69 -1.09 1.27 30.74
CA CYS A 69 -0.24 2.17 29.95
C CYS A 69 -1.05 2.97 28.93
N PRO A 70 -0.71 4.26 28.73
CA PRO A 70 -1.35 5.07 27.71
C PRO A 70 -1.08 4.51 26.32
N THR A 71 -2.02 4.74 25.40
CA THR A 71 -1.92 4.31 24.00
C THR A 71 -0.58 4.77 23.40
N GLY A 72 0.13 3.84 22.77
CA GLY A 72 1.46 4.12 22.21
C GLY A 72 2.63 3.72 23.11
N THR A 73 2.37 3.18 24.31
CA THR A 73 3.42 2.69 25.23
C THR A 73 3.09 1.32 25.82
N TYR A 74 4.13 0.59 26.23
CA TYR A 74 4.01 -0.73 26.84
C TYR A 74 5.23 -1.06 27.72
N GLY A 75 5.21 -2.23 28.36
CA GLY A 75 6.33 -2.73 29.17
C GLY A 75 6.31 -2.24 30.63
N ILE A 76 7.40 -2.50 31.36
CA ILE A 76 7.56 -2.09 32.77
C ILE A 76 7.47 -0.58 32.85
N ASN A 77 6.61 -0.06 33.73
CA ASN A 77 6.33 1.38 33.88
C ASN A 77 6.00 2.11 32.56
N CYS A 78 5.51 1.41 31.55
CA CYS A 78 5.25 1.99 30.21
C CYS A 78 6.49 2.61 29.55
N ALA A 79 7.70 2.12 29.89
CA ALA A 79 8.95 2.71 29.41
C ALA A 79 9.25 2.45 27.92
N LEU A 80 8.54 1.52 27.27
CA LEU A 80 8.73 1.18 25.87
C LEU A 80 7.66 1.83 25.00
N ALA A 81 8.05 2.38 23.85
CA ALA A 81 7.13 2.93 22.87
C ALA A 81 6.67 1.86 21.88
N CYS A 82 5.39 1.88 21.49
CA CYS A 82 4.89 1.08 20.38
C CYS A 82 5.63 1.50 19.10
N VAL A 83 6.33 0.56 18.46
CA VAL A 83 7.12 0.83 17.24
C VAL A 83 6.27 0.75 15.97
N GLY A 84 5.19 -0.04 16.00
CA GLY A 84 4.38 -0.39 14.84
C GLY A 84 3.20 0.54 14.56
N HIS A 85 2.73 0.50 13.32
CA HIS A 85 1.45 1.06 12.88
C HIS A 85 0.30 0.08 13.20
N CYS A 86 0.05 -0.14 14.49
CA CYS A 86 -1.00 -1.03 14.96
C CYS A 86 -2.38 -0.36 14.89
N THR A 87 -3.38 -1.09 14.39
CA THR A 87 -4.76 -0.60 14.39
C THR A 87 -5.32 -0.54 15.80
N GLY A 88 -5.66 0.68 16.24
CA GLY A 88 -6.13 0.93 17.61
C GLY A 88 -5.02 0.92 18.68
N GLY A 89 -3.76 0.97 18.27
CA GLY A 89 -2.60 0.95 19.18
C GLY A 89 -2.08 -0.45 19.49
N CYS A 90 -0.89 -0.53 20.09
CA CYS A 90 -0.31 -1.81 20.50
C CYS A 90 -0.84 -2.24 21.88
N ASN A 91 -0.81 -3.54 22.15
CA ASN A 91 -1.15 -4.11 23.43
C ASN A 91 -0.26 -3.52 24.53
N HIS A 92 -0.86 -2.91 25.54
CA HIS A 92 -0.14 -2.22 26.61
C HIS A 92 0.79 -3.14 27.42
N VAL A 93 0.52 -4.45 27.48
CA VAL A 93 1.36 -5.43 28.18
C VAL A 93 2.46 -5.99 27.27
N THR A 94 2.10 -6.47 26.09
CA THR A 94 3.00 -7.24 25.21
C THR A 94 3.70 -6.42 24.13
N GLY A 95 3.17 -5.23 23.81
CA GLY A 95 3.64 -4.38 22.71
C GLY A 95 3.23 -4.86 21.31
N LYS A 96 2.43 -5.93 21.20
CA LYS A 96 2.02 -6.51 19.92
C LYS A 96 0.77 -5.84 19.34
N CYS A 97 0.61 -5.91 18.02
CA CYS A 97 -0.57 -5.40 17.33
C CYS A 97 -1.68 -6.46 17.26
N ASP A 98 -2.42 -6.66 18.36
CA ASP A 98 -3.43 -7.73 18.45
C ASP A 98 -4.58 -7.58 17.45
N ASN A 99 -4.91 -6.34 17.06
CA ASN A 99 -5.95 -6.04 16.08
C ASN A 99 -5.43 -5.97 14.63
N GLY A 100 -4.14 -6.28 14.42
CA GLY A 100 -3.47 -6.17 13.13
C GLY A 100 -2.92 -4.77 12.84
N CYS A 101 -2.53 -4.57 11.58
CA CYS A 101 -1.83 -3.38 11.10
C CYS A 101 -2.75 -2.40 10.39
N ASP A 102 -2.39 -1.12 10.47
CA ASP A 102 -2.98 -0.08 9.65
C ASP A 102 -2.74 -0.35 8.16
N GLU A 103 -3.56 0.29 7.32
CA GLU A 103 -3.47 0.13 5.87
C GLU A 103 -2.07 0.47 5.35
N GLY A 104 -1.54 -0.41 4.51
CA GLY A 104 -0.21 -0.23 3.93
C GLY A 104 0.95 -0.68 4.79
N TRP A 105 0.69 -1.32 5.93
CA TRP A 105 1.71 -1.94 6.79
C TRP A 105 1.43 -3.43 6.98
N TYR A 106 2.48 -4.22 7.17
CA TYR A 106 2.39 -5.66 7.38
C TYR A 106 3.50 -6.17 8.29
N ASN A 107 3.41 -7.46 8.62
CA ASN A 107 4.16 -8.23 9.64
C ASN A 107 3.59 -8.14 11.06
N ASP A 108 4.11 -8.95 11.99
CA ASP A 108 3.64 -9.03 13.37
C ASP A 108 3.83 -7.73 14.18
N SER A 109 4.78 -6.89 13.76
CA SER A 109 5.13 -5.63 14.41
C SER A 109 4.58 -4.40 13.68
N CYS A 110 3.83 -4.59 12.59
CA CYS A 110 3.28 -3.54 11.72
C CYS A 110 4.27 -2.42 11.38
N ASN A 111 5.54 -2.78 11.14
CA ASN A 111 6.62 -1.82 10.91
C ASN A 111 7.26 -1.94 9.52
N ILE A 112 6.73 -2.82 8.66
CA ILE A 112 7.16 -2.93 7.28
C ILE A 112 6.04 -2.44 6.37
N PRO A 113 6.30 -1.48 5.45
CA PRO A 113 5.30 -1.04 4.49
C PRO A 113 5.03 -2.14 3.46
N CYS A 114 3.85 -2.18 2.86
CA CYS A 114 3.50 -3.20 1.88
C CYS A 114 4.56 -3.36 0.78
N PRO A 115 4.79 -4.62 0.32
CA PRO A 115 5.77 -4.89 -0.72
C PRO A 115 5.42 -4.16 -2.00
N LYS A 116 6.44 -3.89 -2.83
CA LYS A 116 6.25 -3.20 -4.12
C LYS A 116 5.21 -3.94 -4.96
N GLY A 117 4.26 -3.18 -5.49
CA GLY A 117 3.15 -3.74 -6.27
C GLY A 117 1.91 -4.02 -5.45
N GLN A 118 1.94 -3.91 -4.11
CA GLN A 118 0.78 -4.15 -3.25
C GLN A 118 0.46 -2.96 -2.34
N TYR A 119 -0.80 -2.88 -1.92
CA TYR A 119 -1.28 -1.83 -1.03
C TYR A 119 -2.50 -2.23 -0.19
N GLY A 120 -2.86 -1.35 0.75
CA GLY A 120 -4.06 -1.42 1.58
C GLY A 120 -3.93 -2.37 2.76
N LEU A 121 -5.07 -2.72 3.37
CA LEU A 121 -5.11 -3.55 4.58
C LEU A 121 -4.54 -4.95 4.32
N GLY A 122 -3.47 -5.29 5.02
CA GLY A 122 -2.77 -6.57 4.87
C GLY A 122 -2.18 -6.79 3.47
N CYS A 123 -1.91 -5.72 2.71
CA CYS A 123 -1.29 -5.75 1.38
C CYS A 123 -2.05 -6.62 0.36
N LYS A 124 -3.38 -6.67 0.48
CA LYS A 124 -4.23 -7.56 -0.34
C LYS A 124 -4.55 -7.00 -1.73
N PHE A 125 -4.28 -5.72 -1.99
CA PHE A 125 -4.61 -5.09 -3.26
C PHE A 125 -3.36 -4.88 -4.11
N GLU A 126 -3.43 -5.26 -5.39
CA GLU A 126 -2.34 -5.03 -6.35
C GLU A 126 -2.41 -3.61 -6.92
N CYS A 127 -1.25 -2.97 -7.15
CA CYS A 127 -1.13 -1.67 -7.81
C CYS A 127 -1.69 -1.73 -9.26
N GLY A 128 -2.14 -0.58 -9.77
CA GLY A 128 -2.48 -0.45 -11.20
C GLY A 128 -1.26 -0.10 -12.06
N TRP A 129 -1.54 0.46 -13.23
CA TRP A 129 -0.53 0.80 -14.25
C TRP A 129 0.07 2.18 -13.97
N CYS A 130 0.88 2.26 -12.91
CA CYS A 130 1.62 3.47 -12.57
C CYS A 130 2.76 3.70 -13.57
N ARG A 131 2.96 4.96 -13.96
CA ARG A 131 4.01 5.36 -14.90
C ARG A 131 5.42 4.98 -14.41
N ASP A 132 6.30 4.66 -15.37
CA ASP A 132 7.72 4.33 -15.18
C ASP A 132 7.96 3.11 -14.27
N GLY A 133 6.97 2.21 -14.15
CA GLY A 133 7.07 1.04 -13.28
C GLY A 133 7.23 1.38 -11.79
N MET A 134 6.90 2.60 -11.39
CA MET A 134 7.00 3.01 -9.99
C MET A 134 5.93 2.33 -9.14
N ALA A 135 6.30 1.97 -7.92
CA ALA A 135 5.36 1.38 -6.97
C ALA A 135 4.27 2.40 -6.58
N CYS A 136 3.03 1.94 -6.49
CA CYS A 136 1.96 2.75 -5.96
C CYS A 136 2.13 2.98 -4.45
N HIS A 137 1.44 3.98 -3.90
CA HIS A 137 1.46 4.27 -2.48
C HIS A 137 0.96 3.06 -1.67
N HIS A 138 1.78 2.56 -0.75
CA HIS A 138 1.52 1.33 0.01
C HIS A 138 0.20 1.33 0.81
N ALA A 139 -0.26 2.48 1.33
CA ALA A 139 -1.58 2.55 1.97
C ALA A 139 -2.75 2.67 0.97
N THR A 140 -2.73 3.68 0.10
CA THR A 140 -3.90 4.08 -0.71
C THR A 140 -3.96 3.44 -2.10
N GLY A 141 -2.84 2.93 -2.61
CA GLY A 141 -2.72 2.42 -3.97
C GLY A 141 -2.57 3.49 -5.04
N ARG A 142 -2.43 4.76 -4.66
CA ARG A 142 -2.32 5.88 -5.59
C ARG A 142 -0.96 5.90 -6.29
N CYS A 143 -0.95 6.15 -7.59
CA CYS A 143 0.29 6.35 -8.34
C CYS A 143 0.81 7.79 -8.14
N MET A 144 2.09 7.93 -7.75
CA MET A 144 2.68 9.26 -7.50
C MET A 144 2.99 10.04 -8.79
N ASN A 145 3.28 9.36 -9.89
CA ASN A 145 3.67 9.97 -11.17
C ASN A 145 2.63 9.77 -12.27
N ASP A 146 1.34 9.82 -11.90
CA ASP A 146 0.21 9.56 -12.80
C ASP A 146 0.23 8.12 -13.40
N CYS A 147 -0.71 7.86 -14.31
CA CYS A 147 -0.92 6.58 -14.96
C CYS A 147 -0.12 6.47 -16.27
N GLU A 148 0.20 5.23 -16.65
CA GLU A 148 0.62 4.95 -18.02
C GLU A 148 -0.46 5.36 -19.04
N PRO A 149 -0.08 5.75 -20.27
CA PRO A 149 -1.04 6.10 -21.30
C PRO A 149 -2.05 4.98 -21.55
N GLY A 150 -3.33 5.33 -21.68
CA GLY A 150 -4.42 4.35 -21.79
C GLY A 150 -5.05 3.94 -20.47
N TYR A 151 -4.54 4.41 -19.32
CA TYR A 151 -5.13 4.21 -18.00
C TYR A 151 -5.43 5.53 -17.29
N THR A 152 -6.36 5.49 -16.33
CA THR A 152 -6.85 6.65 -15.59
C THR A 152 -7.36 6.28 -14.19
N GLY A 153 -7.72 7.29 -13.40
CA GLY A 153 -8.09 7.21 -11.99
C GLY A 153 -6.89 7.19 -11.05
N ASP A 154 -7.12 7.43 -9.76
CA ASP A 154 -6.04 7.63 -8.77
C ASP A 154 -5.09 6.43 -8.64
N ASN A 155 -5.62 5.21 -8.83
CA ASN A 155 -4.86 3.97 -8.70
C ASN A 155 -4.50 3.36 -10.07
N CYS A 156 -4.79 4.06 -11.18
CA CYS A 156 -4.46 3.64 -12.54
C CYS A 156 -4.94 2.23 -12.92
N LYS A 157 -6.08 1.82 -12.36
CA LYS A 157 -6.74 0.53 -12.65
C LYS A 157 -7.82 0.65 -13.71
N LYS A 158 -8.28 1.86 -14.01
CA LYS A 158 -9.33 2.08 -15.01
C LYS A 158 -8.68 2.30 -16.35
N GLU A 159 -9.14 1.59 -17.37
CA GLU A 159 -8.75 1.89 -18.75
C GLU A 159 -9.41 3.20 -19.21
N CYS A 160 -8.84 3.82 -20.24
CA CYS A 160 -9.49 4.96 -20.87
C CYS A 160 -10.88 4.59 -21.39
N PRO A 161 -11.90 5.42 -21.15
CA PRO A 161 -13.23 5.18 -21.67
C PRO A 161 -13.23 5.17 -23.20
N ASN A 162 -14.14 4.41 -23.79
CA ASN A 162 -14.32 4.35 -25.24
C ASN A 162 -14.43 5.75 -25.85
N GLY A 163 -13.71 5.99 -26.94
CA GLY A 163 -13.62 7.29 -27.60
C GLY A 163 -12.52 8.20 -27.06
N SER A 164 -11.73 7.76 -26.08
CA SER A 164 -10.58 8.50 -25.55
C SER A 164 -9.30 7.67 -25.46
N TYR A 165 -8.14 8.33 -25.51
CA TYR A 165 -6.83 7.67 -25.51
C TYR A 165 -5.70 8.57 -24.97
N GLY A 166 -4.52 7.97 -24.78
CA GLY A 166 -3.28 8.66 -24.41
C GLY A 166 -3.18 8.97 -22.92
N GLU A 167 -2.37 9.97 -22.58
CA GLU A 167 -2.17 10.40 -21.19
C GLU A 167 -3.44 10.98 -20.60
N LYS A 168 -3.81 10.51 -19.39
CA LYS A 168 -5.02 10.94 -18.67
C LYS A 168 -6.31 10.83 -19.50
N CYS A 169 -6.28 10.06 -20.59
CA CYS A 169 -7.38 9.93 -21.55
C CYS A 169 -7.86 11.27 -22.12
N GLN A 170 -6.96 12.24 -22.30
CA GLN A 170 -7.32 13.58 -22.74
C GLN A 170 -7.55 13.70 -24.25
N LYS A 171 -7.07 12.74 -25.04
CA LYS A 171 -7.22 12.75 -26.50
C LYS A 171 -8.48 11.99 -26.90
N SER A 172 -9.14 12.41 -27.99
CA SER A 172 -10.36 11.78 -28.49
C SER A 172 -10.12 11.00 -29.77
N CYS A 173 -10.71 9.81 -29.88
CA CYS A 173 -10.64 8.94 -31.08
C CYS A 173 -11.36 9.54 -32.32
N GLY A 174 -12.00 10.70 -32.21
CA GLY A 174 -12.73 11.34 -33.31
C GLY A 174 -14.05 10.63 -33.63
N LYS A 175 -14.33 10.40 -34.93
CA LYS A 175 -15.60 9.79 -35.38
C LYS A 175 -15.73 8.31 -35.01
N ASP A 176 -14.62 7.64 -34.71
CA ASP A 176 -14.61 6.25 -34.29
C ASP A 176 -14.60 6.16 -32.78
N ALA A 177 -15.64 5.59 -32.18
CA ALA A 177 -15.68 5.40 -30.73
C ALA A 177 -14.72 4.29 -30.24
N LYS A 178 -14.12 3.51 -31.15
CA LYS A 178 -13.29 2.34 -30.85
C LYS A 178 -11.90 2.49 -31.46
N CYS A 179 -11.00 3.14 -30.71
CA CYS A 179 -9.58 3.26 -31.04
C CYS A 179 -8.68 2.67 -29.95
N ASN A 180 -7.42 2.43 -30.27
CA ASN A 180 -6.40 1.97 -29.35
C ASN A 180 -6.24 3.00 -28.22
N ARG A 181 -6.46 2.57 -26.97
CA ARG A 181 -6.41 3.44 -25.79
C ARG A 181 -5.05 4.12 -25.55
N VAL A 182 -3.97 3.56 -26.08
CA VAL A 182 -2.60 4.09 -25.93
C VAL A 182 -2.29 5.03 -27.10
N THR A 183 -2.39 4.53 -28.34
CA THR A 183 -1.92 5.23 -29.55
C THR A 183 -2.98 6.09 -30.22
N GLY A 184 -4.26 5.78 -30.04
CA GLY A 184 -5.38 6.42 -30.73
C GLY A 184 -5.72 5.82 -32.09
N GLU A 185 -5.04 4.75 -32.52
CA GLU A 185 -5.27 4.11 -33.81
C GLU A 185 -6.61 3.37 -33.84
N CYS A 186 -7.46 3.62 -34.85
CA CYS A 186 -8.77 2.97 -34.95
C CYS A 186 -8.63 1.46 -35.20
N CYS A 187 -9.38 0.65 -34.43
CA CYS A 187 -9.37 -0.82 -34.53
C CYS A 187 -10.00 -1.37 -35.84
N GLY A 188 -10.32 -0.52 -36.82
CA GLY A 188 -11.17 -0.87 -37.96
C GLY A 188 -10.57 -0.68 -39.35
N SER A 189 -9.32 -0.22 -39.50
CA SER A 189 -8.85 0.23 -40.83
C SER A 189 -7.47 -0.28 -41.24
N THR A 190 -6.92 -1.33 -40.62
CA THR A 190 -5.53 -1.71 -40.90
C THR A 190 -5.33 -3.16 -41.28
N GLU A 191 -6.23 -4.09 -40.96
CA GLU A 191 -6.05 -5.49 -41.43
C GLU A 191 -6.71 -5.70 -42.79
N LEU A 192 -7.97 -5.28 -42.95
CA LEU A 192 -8.62 -5.25 -44.26
C LEU A 192 -7.95 -4.23 -45.20
N ALA A 193 -7.46 -3.09 -44.71
CA ALA A 193 -6.81 -2.10 -45.56
C ALA A 193 -5.38 -2.48 -45.96
N LYS A 194 -4.66 -3.26 -45.14
CA LYS A 194 -3.37 -3.87 -45.55
C LYS A 194 -3.60 -4.93 -46.63
N LEU A 195 -4.60 -5.80 -46.44
CA LEU A 195 -4.99 -6.79 -47.45
C LEU A 195 -5.55 -6.16 -48.74
N LEU A 196 -6.26 -5.04 -48.65
CA LEU A 196 -6.76 -4.31 -49.81
C LEU A 196 -5.62 -3.57 -50.54
N LYS A 197 -4.61 -3.03 -49.83
CA LYS A 197 -3.43 -2.43 -50.46
C LYS A 197 -2.62 -3.43 -51.27
N GLU A 198 -2.43 -4.63 -50.76
CA GLU A 198 -1.68 -5.70 -51.45
C GLU A 198 -2.44 -6.18 -52.71
N LYS A 199 -3.78 -6.12 -52.69
CA LYS A 199 -4.64 -6.50 -53.82
C LYS A 199 -4.74 -5.44 -54.93
N ASP A 200 -4.43 -4.17 -54.63
CA ASP A 200 -4.46 -3.07 -55.61
C ASP A 200 -3.24 -3.09 -56.56
N GLU A 201 -2.08 -3.57 -56.12
CA GLU A 201 -0.88 -3.67 -56.99
C GLU A 201 -1.03 -4.73 -58.10
N ASP A 202 -1.67 -5.87 -57.82
CA ASP A 202 -1.91 -6.93 -58.81
C ASP A 202 -2.90 -6.50 -59.90
N LEU A 203 -3.86 -5.64 -59.58
CA LEU A 203 -4.90 -5.21 -60.53
C LEU A 203 -4.34 -4.28 -61.62
N ASP A 204 -3.28 -3.51 -61.32
CA ASP A 204 -2.66 -2.59 -62.28
C ASP A 204 -1.77 -3.33 -63.30
N TYR A 205 -1.12 -4.42 -62.86
CA TYR A 205 -0.31 -5.29 -63.72
C TYR A 205 -1.14 -5.97 -64.81
N TRP A 206 -2.25 -6.63 -64.47
CA TRP A 206 -3.09 -7.33 -65.45
C TRP A 206 -3.83 -6.40 -66.42
N LYS A 207 -4.15 -5.18 -65.97
CA LYS A 207 -4.63 -4.11 -66.87
C LYS A 207 -3.57 -3.74 -67.89
N THR A 208 -2.33 -3.54 -67.44
CA THR A 208 -1.19 -3.21 -68.32
C THR A 208 -0.90 -4.33 -69.33
N VAL A 209 -0.86 -5.59 -68.88
CA VAL A 209 -0.64 -6.76 -69.75
C VAL A 209 -1.75 -6.88 -70.81
N SER A 210 -3.02 -6.69 -70.42
CA SER A 210 -4.15 -6.74 -71.35
C SER A 210 -4.07 -5.66 -72.44
N ILE A 211 -3.66 -4.44 -72.08
CA ILE A 211 -3.48 -3.34 -73.04
C ILE A 211 -2.35 -3.67 -74.01
N VAL A 212 -1.19 -4.15 -73.52
CA VAL A 212 -0.04 -4.48 -74.37
C VAL A 212 -0.38 -5.61 -75.35
N LEU A 213 -1.07 -6.66 -74.90
CA LEU A 213 -1.52 -7.75 -75.78
C LEU A 213 -2.52 -7.27 -76.83
N ALA A 214 -3.46 -6.40 -76.48
CA ALA A 214 -4.38 -5.80 -77.44
C ALA A 214 -3.64 -4.99 -78.50
N VAL A 215 -2.64 -4.18 -78.11
CA VAL A 215 -1.82 -3.42 -79.06
C VAL A 215 -1.01 -4.35 -79.96
N VAL A 216 -0.34 -5.37 -79.41
CA VAL A 216 0.40 -6.36 -80.21
C VAL A 216 -0.52 -7.10 -81.18
N PHE A 217 -1.71 -7.49 -80.73
CA PHE A 217 -2.70 -8.15 -81.58
C PHE A 217 -3.14 -7.21 -82.71
N THR A 218 -3.49 -5.96 -82.41
CA THR A 218 -3.85 -4.98 -83.45
C THR A 218 -2.72 -4.76 -84.45
N ILE A 219 -1.47 -4.67 -84.01
CA ILE A 219 -0.30 -4.55 -84.89
C ILE A 219 -0.16 -5.80 -85.77
N LEU A 220 -0.31 -7.00 -85.20
CA LEU A 220 -0.28 -8.26 -85.97
C LEU A 220 -1.41 -8.32 -87.01
N PHE A 221 -2.62 -7.88 -86.68
CA PHE A 221 -3.72 -7.79 -87.65
C PHE A 221 -3.43 -6.79 -88.76
N VAL A 222 -2.81 -5.67 -88.45
CA VAL A 222 -2.39 -4.69 -89.46
C VAL A 222 -1.29 -5.29 -90.34
N VAL A 223 -0.27 -5.94 -89.79
CA VAL A 223 0.85 -6.55 -90.56
C VAL A 223 0.38 -7.75 -91.41
N LEU A 224 -0.45 -8.62 -90.86
CA LEU A 224 -1.03 -9.76 -91.58
C LEU A 224 -2.09 -9.33 -92.59
N GLY A 225 -2.88 -8.30 -92.27
CA GLY A 225 -3.85 -7.69 -93.17
C GLY A 225 -3.16 -7.03 -94.37
N ILE A 226 -2.08 -6.27 -94.15
CA ILE A 226 -1.26 -5.68 -95.21
C ILE A 226 -0.66 -6.78 -96.13
N SER A 227 -0.34 -7.95 -95.58
CA SER A 227 0.14 -9.10 -96.38
C SER A 227 -0.94 -9.71 -97.28
N ALA A 228 -2.23 -9.59 -96.93
CA ALA A 228 -3.34 -10.03 -97.76
C ALA A 228 -3.67 -9.03 -98.89
N TYR A 229 -3.49 -7.73 -98.66
CA TYR A 229 -3.71 -6.70 -99.69
C TYR A 229 -2.58 -6.63 -100.73
N CYS A 230 -1.33 -6.95 -100.38
CA CYS A 230 -0.23 -6.99 -101.35
C CYS A 230 -0.29 -8.17 -102.34
N LYS A 231 -1.16 -9.17 -102.13
CA LYS A 231 -1.31 -10.31 -103.07
C LYS A 231 -2.36 -10.07 -104.17
N TRP A 232 -2.97 -8.88 -104.21
CA TRP A 232 -4.00 -8.47 -105.19
C TRP A 232 -3.62 -7.20 -105.99
N SER A 233 -2.32 -6.88 -106.11
CA SER A 233 -1.88 -5.73 -106.94
C SER A 233 -0.72 -6.04 -107.88
N TRP A 234 -0.66 -7.27 -108.42
CA TRP A 234 0.06 -7.61 -109.66
C TRP A 234 -0.78 -8.61 -110.47
N CYS A 235 -1.81 -8.08 -111.12
CA CYS A 235 -2.31 -8.48 -112.44
C CYS A 235 -2.99 -7.26 -113.06
#